data_AF-A0A3D2YXZ1-F1
#
_entry.id   AF-A0A3D2YXZ1-F1
#
_cell.length_a   1.000
_cell.length_b   1.000
_cell.length_c   1.000
_cell.angle_alpha   90.00
_cell.angle_beta   90.00
_cell.angle_gamma   90.00
#
_symmetry.space_group_name_H-M   'P 1'
#
loop_
_entity.id
_entity.type
_entity.pdbx_description
1 polymer ?
#
loop_
_entity_poly.entity_id
_entity_poly.type
_entity_poly.pdbx_seq_one_letter_code
_entity_poly.pdbx_strand_id
1 'polypeptide(L)' 'MSVLYEYAGDIYLTGAGATPCLRWHCDDDSWLSEPAKLPASASTITAEEVPDSLREELLAFVVRADAMGASASQFGN' A
#
# COMPACT_ATOMS: atom_id res chain seq x y z
N MET A 1 -0.06 -1.22 -11.41
CA MET A 1 -0.82 0.00 -11.06
C MET A 1 -1.43 -0.27 -9.71
N SER A 2 -1.07 0.54 -8.73
CA SER A 2 -1.47 0.34 -7.34
C SER A 2 -2.96 0.60 -7.15
N VAL A 3 -3.61 -0.19 -6.30
CA VAL A 3 -5.02 -0.05 -5.91
C VAL A 3 -5.13 -0.03 -4.40
N LEU A 4 -5.93 0.91 -3.89
CA LEU A 4 -6.19 1.10 -2.47
C LEU A 4 -7.56 0.54 -2.09
N TYR A 5 -7.63 -0.07 -0.91
CA TYR A 5 -8.88 -0.57 -0.33
C TYR A 5 -8.97 -0.17 1.14
N GLU A 6 -10.19 -0.10 1.67
CA GLU A 6 -10.48 0.06 3.09
C GLU A 6 -11.26 -1.16 3.61
N TYR A 7 -10.92 -1.58 4.83
CA TYR A 7 -11.74 -2.50 5.60
C TYR A 7 -11.49 -2.34 7.10
N ALA A 8 -12.57 -2.04 7.85
CA ALA A 8 -12.56 -1.93 9.31
C ALA A 8 -11.56 -0.89 9.86
N GLY A 9 -11.33 0.20 9.13
CA GLY A 9 -10.39 1.27 9.47
C GLY A 9 -8.95 1.03 9.00
N ASP A 10 -8.65 -0.16 8.49
CA ASP A 10 -7.35 -0.48 7.91
C ASP A 10 -7.33 -0.15 6.41
N ILE A 11 -6.19 0.33 5.93
CA ILE A 11 -5.96 0.63 4.51
C ILE A 11 -5.10 -0.46 3.88
N TYR A 12 -5.52 -0.98 2.74
CA TYR A 12 -4.80 -2.02 2.01
C TYR A 12 -4.26 -1.49 0.69
N LEU A 13 -3.00 -1.76 0.41
CA LEU A 13 -2.33 -1.41 -0.84
C LEU A 13 -1.97 -2.68 -1.60
N THR A 14 -2.43 -2.79 -2.84
CA THR A 14 -2.08 -3.88 -3.75
C THR A 14 -1.48 -3.34 -5.05
N GLY A 15 -0.70 -4.16 -5.76
CA GLY A 15 -0.23 -3.83 -7.11
C GLY A 15 0.85 -2.73 -7.21
N ALA A 16 1.50 -2.40 -6.10
CA ALA A 16 2.69 -1.56 -6.04
C ALA A 16 3.94 -2.42 -6.32
N GLY A 17 4.59 -2.24 -7.47
CA GLY A 17 5.71 -3.07 -7.91
C GLY A 17 5.46 -4.59 -7.79
N ALA A 18 6.44 -5.30 -7.23
CA ALA A 18 6.36 -6.73 -6.92
C ALA A 18 5.96 -7.01 -5.45
N THR A 19 5.51 -6.00 -4.71
CA THR A 19 5.27 -6.13 -3.28
C THR A 19 3.93 -6.84 -3.01
N PRO A 20 3.85 -7.73 -2.00
CA PRO A 20 2.58 -8.34 -1.61
C PRO A 20 1.58 -7.27 -1.16
N CYS A 21 0.31 -7.65 -1.05
CA CYS A 21 -0.70 -6.80 -0.42
C CYS A 21 -0.24 -6.40 0.98
N LEU A 22 -0.20 -5.09 1.25
CA LEU A 22 0.16 -4.53 2.54
C LEU A 22 -1.08 -3.96 3.21
N ARG A 23 -1.23 -4.27 4.51
CA ARG A 23 -2.21 -3.66 5.40
C ARG A 23 -1.52 -2.57 6.22
N TRP A 24 -2.13 -1.40 6.25
CA TRP A 24 -1.75 -0.26 7.07
C TRP A 24 -2.82 -0.04 8.13
N HIS A 25 -2.41 -0.03 9.39
CA HIS A 25 -3.29 0.21 10.54
C HIS A 25 -2.67 1.27 11.44
N CYS A 26 -3.51 2.02 12.15
CA CYS A 26 -3.07 3.05 13.08
C CYS A 26 -2.98 2.46 14.49
N ASP A 27 -1.80 2.58 15.11
CA ASP A 27 -1.52 2.19 16.49
C ASP A 27 -0.87 3.38 17.21
N ASP A 28 -1.51 3.87 18.27
CA ASP A 28 -1.07 5.04 19.08
C ASP A 28 -0.54 6.23 18.24
N ASP A 29 -1.37 6.70 17.30
CA ASP A 29 -1.08 7.82 16.38
C ASP A 29 0.03 7.55 15.35
N SER A 30 0.50 6.30 15.26
CA SER A 30 1.52 5.86 14.30
C SER A 30 0.93 4.85 13.31
N TRP A 31 1.27 5.02 12.02
CA TRP A 31 0.88 4.07 10.99
C TRP A 31 1.89 2.93 10.88
N LEU A 32 1.42 1.71 11.05
CA LEU A 32 2.21 0.48 10.91
C LEU A 32 1.75 -0.29 9.67
N SER A 33 2.69 -0.91 8.97
CA SER A 33 2.39 -1.73 7.79
C SER A 33 2.91 -3.16 7.90
N GLU A 34 2.14 -4.11 7.39
CA GLU A 34 2.51 -5.52 7.34
C GLU A 34 1.90 -6.25 6.13
N PRO A 35 2.52 -7.33 5.64
CA PRO A 35 1.92 -8.18 4.63
C PRO A 35 0.63 -8.83 5.13
N ALA A 36 -0.45 -8.70 4.36
CA ALA A 36 -1.75 -9.27 4.70
C ALA A 36 -2.49 -9.76 3.46
N LYS A 37 -3.53 -10.57 3.66
CA LYS A 37 -4.48 -10.90 2.58
C LYS A 37 -5.54 -9.81 2.52
N LEU A 38 -5.92 -9.42 1.30
CA LEU A 38 -7.03 -8.50 1.10
C LEU A 38 -8.35 -9.16 1.54
N PRO A 39 -9.12 -8.56 2.47
CA PRO A 39 -10.44 -9.07 2.84
C PRO A 39 -11.40 -9.07 1.65
N ALA A 40 -12.25 -10.10 1.55
CA ALA A 40 -13.23 -10.19 0.46
C ALA A 40 -14.30 -9.08 0.49
N SER A 41 -14.52 -8.49 1.67
CA SER A 41 -15.45 -7.37 1.89
C SER A 41 -14.76 -6.00 1.88
N ALA A 42 -13.48 -5.93 1.50
CA ALA A 42 -12.78 -4.65 1.39
C ALA A 42 -13.33 -3.83 0.23
N SER A 43 -13.48 -2.53 0.44
CA SER A 43 -14.02 -1.61 -0.57
C SER A 43 -12.88 -0.84 -1.22
N THR A 44 -12.89 -0.72 -2.55
CA THR A 44 -11.91 0.11 -3.26
C THR A 44 -12.10 1.58 -2.87
N ILE A 45 -10.99 2.25 -2.55
CA ILE A 45 -10.98 3.68 -2.25
C ILE A 45 -9.98 4.43 -3.15
N THR A 46 -10.13 5.74 -3.21
CA THR A 46 -9.22 6.67 -3.86
C THR A 46 -8.17 7.21 -2.88
N ALA A 47 -7.09 7.80 -3.40
CA ALA A 47 -6.07 8.43 -2.55
C ALA A 47 -6.59 9.63 -1.74
N GLU A 48 -7.68 10.26 -2.17
CA GLU A 48 -8.34 11.37 -1.49
C GLU A 48 -9.08 10.91 -0.23
N GLU A 49 -9.53 9.65 -0.21
CA GLU A 49 -10.22 9.03 0.94
C GLU A 49 -9.24 8.50 2.00
N VAL A 50 -7.95 8.41 1.67
CA VAL A 50 -6.91 8.05 2.64
C VAL A 50 -6.67 9.22 3.60
N PRO A 51 -6.55 8.95 4.92
CA PRO A 51 -6.14 9.96 5.90
C PRO A 51 -4.85 10.68 5.48
N ASP A 52 -4.83 12.01 5.65
CA ASP A 52 -3.65 12.82 5.29
C ASP A 52 -2.38 12.33 5.99
N SER A 53 -2.50 11.85 7.24
CA SER A 53 -1.40 11.28 8.03
C SER A 53 -0.79 9.98 7.45
N LEU A 54 -1.50 9.30 6.55
CA LEU A 54 -1.04 8.08 5.87
C LEU A 54 -0.69 8.32 4.39
N ARG A 55 -1.31 9.33 3.76
CA ARG A 55 -1.18 9.57 2.32
C ARG A 55 0.28 9.73 1.89
N GLU A 56 1.07 10.48 2.65
CA GLU A 56 2.49 10.70 2.36
C GLU A 56 3.30 9.39 2.42
N GLU A 57 3.07 8.56 3.44
CA GLU A 57 3.75 7.28 3.60
C GLU A 57 3.43 6.31 2.47
N LEU A 58 2.17 6.24 2.04
CA LEU A 58 1.76 5.42 0.90
C LEU A 58 2.41 5.89 -0.41
N LEU A 59 2.45 7.21 -0.65
CA LEU A 59 3.12 7.77 -1.84
C LEU A 59 4.61 7.46 -1.83
N ALA A 60 5.29 7.70 -0.71
CA ALA A 60 6.70 7.40 -0.56
C ALA A 60 7.00 5.90 -0.74
N PHE A 61 6.11 5.04 -0.22
CA PHE A 61 6.20 3.59 -0.42
C PHE A 61 6.05 3.19 -1.88
N VAL A 62 4.99 3.63 -2.58
CA VAL A 62 4.74 3.28 -3.99
C VAL A 62 5.92 3.69 -4.87
N VAL A 63 6.44 4.91 -4.69
CA VAL A 63 7.61 5.40 -5.43
C VAL A 63 8.83 4.50 -5.22
N ARG A 64 9.11 4.08 -3.98
CA ARG A 64 10.21 3.15 -3.67
C ARG A 64 9.97 1.75 -4.26
N ALA A 65 8.76 1.23 -4.13
CA ALA A 65 8.37 -0.09 -4.64
C ALA A 65 8.48 -0.15 -6.18
N ASP A 66 8.05 0.91 -6.87
CA ASP A 66 8.17 1.02 -8.32
C ASP A 66 9.63 1.15 -8.75
N ALA A 67 10.44 1.95 -8.05
CA ALA A 67 11.88 2.06 -8.33
C ALA A 67 12.61 0.71 -8.14
N MET A 68 12.27 -0.04 -7.09
CA MET A 68 12.82 -1.37 -6.84
C MET A 68 12.34 -2.41 -7.86
N GLY A 69 11.07 -2.38 -8.26
CA GLY A 69 10.50 -3.28 -9.27
C GLY A 69 11.06 -3.02 -10.67
N ALA A 70 11.28 -1.75 -11.03
CA ALA A 70 11.97 -1.36 -12.25
C ALA A 70 13.43 -1.84 -12.24
N SER A 71 14.11 -1.72 -11.10
CA SER A 71 15.49 -2.19 -10.93
C SER A 71 15.59 -3.72 -11.04
N ALA A 72 14.67 -4.47 -10.42
CA ALA A 72 14.64 -5.94 -10.50
C ALA A 72 14.47 -6.45 -11.95
N SER A 73 13.69 -5.71 -12.77
CA SER A 73 13.51 -6.01 -14.20
C SER A 73 14.77 -5.75 -15.04
N GLN A 74 15.70 -4.94 -14.54
CA GLN A 74 16.93 -4.54 -15.25
C GLN A 74 18.14 -5.42 -14.90
N PHE A 75 18.10 -6.16 -13.79
CA PHE A 75 19.15 -7.11 -13.38
C PHE A 75 18.83 -8.57 -13.72
N GLY A 76 17.66 -8.87 -14.29
CA GLY A 76 17.33 -10.18 -14.83
C GLY A 76 17.88 -10.36 -16.25
N ASN A 77 19.08 -10.94 -16.38
CA ASN A 77 19.65 -11.41 -17.64
C ASN A 77 19.91 -12.92 -17.58
#